data_AF-C6XGM7-F1
#
_entry.id   AF-C6XGM7-F1
#
_cell.length_a   1.000
_cell.length_b   1.000
_cell.length_c   1.000
_cell.angle_alpha   90.00
_cell.angle_beta   90.00
_cell.angle_gamma   90.00
#
_symmetry.space_group_name_H-M   'P 1'
#
loop_
_entity.id
_entity.type
_entity.pdbx_description
1 polymer ?
#
loop_
_entity_poly.entity_id
_entity_poly.type
_entity_poly.pdbx_seq_one_letter_code
_entity_poly.pdbx_strand_id
1 'polypeptide(L)' 'MNGSSKILNALIEITKRYEGLKLTAYRDPGGTWTIGYGHSGSC' A
#
# COMPACT_ATOMS: atom_id res chain seq x y z
N MET A 1 28.26 1.99 3.13
CA MET A 1 26.84 1.67 3.41
C MET A 1 26.00 1.89 2.14
N ASN A 2 26.03 1.02 1.12
CA ASN A 2 25.38 1.32 -0.18
C ASN A 2 24.69 0.10 -0.83
N GLY A 3 23.99 -0.73 -0.04
CA GLY A 3 23.22 -1.88 -0.55
C GLY A 3 21.71 -1.79 -0.27
N SER A 4 21.32 -1.16 0.84
CA SER A 4 19.95 -1.21 1.37
C SER A 4 18.93 -0.40 0.55
N SER A 5 19.36 0.68 -0.12
CA SER A 5 18.45 1.58 -0.85
C SER A 5 17.84 0.91 -2.09
N LYS A 6 18.60 0.07 -2.80
CA LYS A 6 18.11 -0.54 -4.06
C LYS A 6 16.98 -1.55 -3.82
N ILE A 7 17.12 -2.37 -2.79
CA ILE A 7 16.12 -3.38 -2.43
C ILE A 7 14.86 -2.71 -1.88
N LEU A 8 15.00 -1.68 -1.04
CA LEU A 8 13.88 -0.93 -0.50
C LEU A 8 13.05 -0.26 -1.61
N ASN A 9 13.71 0.37 -2.59
CA ASN A 9 13.02 0.99 -3.72
C ASN A 9 12.27 -0.04 -4.56
N ALA A 10 12.88 -1.20 -4.84
CA ALA A 10 12.22 -2.28 -5.58
C ALA A 10 10.97 -2.80 -4.85
N LEU A 11 11.04 -2.95 -3.52
CA LEU A 11 9.88 -3.34 -2.70
C LEU A 11 8.75 -2.32 -2.81
N ILE A 12 9.06 -1.02 -2.73
CA ILE A 12 8.07 0.05 -2.86
C ILE A 12 7.39 0.01 -4.25
N GLU A 13 8.16 -0.21 -5.31
CA GLU A 13 7.60 -0.30 -6.67
C GLU A 13 6.70 -1.54 -6.85
N ILE A 14 7.09 -2.67 -6.26
CA ILE A 14 6.28 -3.89 -6.25
C ILE A 14 4.96 -3.64 -5.51
N THR A 15 4.99 -3.08 -4.30
CA THR A 15 3.78 -2.74 -3.54
C THR A 15 2.87 -1.81 -4.33
N LYS A 16 3.42 -0.75 -4.92
CA LYS A 16 2.66 0.18 -5.77
C LYS A 16 1.98 -0.50 -6.94
N ARG A 17 2.66 -1.45 -7.60
CA ARG A 17 2.17 -2.14 -8.79
C ARG A 17 1.07 -3.14 -8.48
N TYR A 18 1.18 -3.87 -7.38
CA TYR A 18 0.24 -4.95 -7.04
C TYR A 18 -0.92 -4.52 -6.15
N GLU A 19 -0.67 -3.65 -5.16
CA GLU A 19 -1.73 -3.17 -4.25
C GLU A 19 -2.54 -2.02 -4.88
N GLY A 20 -1.85 -1.15 -5.62
CA GLY A 20 -2.42 0.10 -6.12
C GLY A 20 -2.63 1.14 -5.02
N LEU A 21 -2.59 2.42 -5.40
CA LEU A 21 -2.80 3.54 -4.47
C LEU A 21 -4.22 4.09 -4.62
N LYS A 22 -5.02 4.04 -3.54
CA LYS A 22 -6.32 4.70 -3.50
C LYS A 22 -6.29 5.90 -2.56
N LEU A 23 -6.37 7.10 -3.14
CA LEU A 23 -6.35 8.37 -2.41
C LEU A 23 -7.73 8.78 -1.86
N THR A 24 -8.78 8.08 -2.27
CA THR A 24 -10.13 8.24 -1.76
C THR A 24 -10.48 7.03 -0.93
N ALA A 25 -11.00 7.25 0.28
CA ALA A 25 -11.49 6.18 1.14
C ALA A 25 -12.60 5.40 0.43
N TYR A 26 -12.54 4.07 0.51
CA TYR A 26 -13.49 3.14 -0.10
C TYR A 26 -13.87 2.04 0.88
N ARG A 27 -15.01 1.40 0.67
CA ARG A 27 -15.37 0.19 1.42
C ARG A 27 -14.75 -1.02 0.73
N ASP A 28 -14.02 -1.84 1.49
CA ASP A 28 -13.53 -3.13 1.00
C ASP A 28 -14.69 -4.15 0.91
N PRO A 29 -14.50 -5.35 0.31
CA PRO A 29 -15.52 -6.39 0.24
C PRO A 29 -16.11 -6.82 1.59
N GLY A 30 -15.34 -6.72 2.68
CA GLY A 30 -15.77 -6.95 4.07
C GLY A 30 -16.51 -5.76 4.70
N GLY A 31 -16.68 -4.65 3.99
CA GLY A 31 -17.43 -3.49 4.45
C GLY A 31 -16.66 -2.56 5.39
N THR A 32 -15.33 -2.65 5.48
CA THR A 32 -14.48 -1.75 6.28
C THR A 32 -13.98 -0.58 5.43
N TRP A 33 -13.90 0.61 6.03
CA TRP A 33 -13.29 1.75 5.36
C TRP A 33 -11.80 1.53 5.17
N THR A 34 -11.33 1.62 3.94
CA THR A 34 -9.95 1.38 3.53
C THR A 34 -9.43 2.53 2.67
N ILE A 35 -8.15 2.88 2.79
CA ILE A 35 -7.46 3.94 2.04
C ILE A 35 -5.99 3.56 1.79
N GLY A 36 -5.31 4.23 0.86
CA GLY A 36 -3.89 4.01 0.60
C GLY A 36 -3.63 2.65 -0.04
N TYR A 37 -2.58 1.96 0.41
CA TYR A 37 -2.24 0.57 0.04
C TYR A 37 -2.91 -0.43 1.00
N GLY A 38 -4.24 -0.42 1.08
CA GLY A 38 -4.97 -1.37 1.94
C GLY A 38 -5.02 -1.02 3.43
N HIS A 39 -4.82 0.24 3.81
CA HIS A 39 -4.94 0.67 5.20
C HIS A 39 -6.42 0.78 5.60
N SER A 40 -6.90 -0.17 6.40
CA SER A 40 -8.27 -0.19 6.91
C SER A 40 -8.36 0.57 8.22
N GLY A 41 -9.39 1.42 8.37
CA GLY A 41 -9.59 2.27 9.55
C GLY A 41 -10.00 1.54 10.84
N SER A 42 -9.76 0.24 10.93
CA SER A 42 -10.03 -0.59 12.12
C SER A 42 -8.79 -0.80 13.00
N CYS A 43 -7.64 -0.19 12.65
CA CYS A 43 -6.40 -0.23 13.43
C CYS A 43 -5.88 1.17 13.73
#